data_AF-A0A844U7H0-F1
#
_entry.id   AF-A0A844U7H0-F1
#
_cell.length_a   1.000
_cell.length_b   1.000
_cell.length_c   1.000
_cell.angle_alpha   90.00
_cell.angle_beta   90.00
_cell.angle_gamma   90.00
#
_symmetry.space_group_name_H-M   'P 1'
#
loop_
_entity.id
_entity.type
_entity.pdbx_description
1 polymer ?
#
loop_
_entity_poly.entity_id
_entity_poly.type
_entity_poly.pdbx_seq_one_letter_code
_entity_poly.pdbx_strand_id
1 'polypeptide(L)'
;MLDLLKRLYLLKGVYIGFGVIICLFVISFFVPVLYDLVWILLWLFLIAILSDIMALFLGNNKIVAERTLPERLSNGDENPIKIAVQNKYTFSIDCQIIDEIPFQFQKRDFTIKQRIKSNEKQNFQYALIPKKRGVYQFGKLNIFVNSPLKLVAKRYTFSDKQNLACYPSFIQMQKYDLIAFSKNKFAFGLKKIRKIGQTTEFEQIKEYVIGDDIRTINWKATAKRNELMVNQFLDENTENVYCILDKGRTMQMPFNGMTLLDYAINSTLALSNVIIKKNDRIGMMTFSNKVENKILAENKKSHLTKIIEQLYSIETNFKESDFGLIYNQIKYNITHRSLIILYTNFESLSNLNRQLKYLRAIAKSHLLLVVFFENTELTKLANKKALNTDHIFDKVIAEKFNFEKRLIVNELTKYGIMSVLTKPDELSINTINKYLEIKAKGKL
;
A
#
# COMPACT_ATOMS: atom_id res chain seq x y z
N MET A 1 13.83 -35.39 28.07
CA MET A 1 15.22 -35.18 27.59
C MET A 1 15.28 -34.58 26.17
N LEU A 2 14.54 -35.11 25.19
CA LEU A 2 14.54 -34.59 23.81
C LEU A 2 14.19 -33.10 23.66
N ASP A 3 13.21 -32.59 24.41
CA ASP A 3 12.81 -31.17 24.31
C ASP A 3 13.81 -30.20 24.92
N LEU A 4 14.62 -30.67 25.87
CA LEU A 4 15.68 -29.88 26.49
C LEU A 4 16.84 -29.69 25.49
N LEU A 5 17.23 -30.77 24.80
CA LEU A 5 18.22 -30.75 23.74
C LEU A 5 17.80 -29.88 22.54
N LYS A 6 16.51 -29.88 22.15
CA LYS A 6 15.99 -29.03 21.07
C LYS A 6 16.05 -27.51 21.35
N ARG A 7 16.23 -27.12 22.61
CA ARG A 7 16.29 -25.71 23.05
C ARG A 7 17.70 -25.27 23.43
N LEU A 8 18.64 -26.20 23.54
CA LEU A 8 20.02 -25.94 23.95
C LEU A 8 20.91 -25.72 22.72
N TYR A 9 21.67 -24.63 22.72
CA TYR A 9 22.64 -24.31 21.68
C TYR A 9 23.97 -23.94 22.32
N LEU A 10 25.07 -24.56 21.86
CA LEU A 10 26.42 -24.16 22.25
C LEU A 10 26.88 -22.99 21.38
N LEU A 11 27.44 -21.96 22.01
CA LEU A 11 27.91 -20.78 21.30
C LEU A 11 29.30 -21.02 20.69
N LYS A 12 29.68 -20.18 19.70
CA LYS A 12 30.98 -20.26 19.02
C LYS A 12 32.17 -20.30 19.99
N GLY A 13 32.07 -19.57 21.11
CA GLY A 13 33.11 -19.54 22.15
C GLY A 13 33.40 -20.92 22.76
N VAL A 14 32.40 -21.80 22.87
CA VAL A 14 32.59 -23.16 23.40
C VAL A 14 33.47 -23.99 22.47
N TYR A 15 33.20 -23.95 21.16
CA TYR A 15 34.00 -24.67 20.17
C TYR A 15 35.44 -24.14 20.09
N ILE A 16 35.63 -22.82 20.19
CA ILE A 16 36.97 -22.22 20.27
C ILE A 16 37.68 -22.67 21.55
N GLY A 17 36.99 -22.66 22.70
CA GLY A 17 37.52 -23.11 23.98
C GLY A 17 37.99 -24.56 23.93
N PHE A 18 37.17 -25.47 23.41
CA PHE A 18 37.59 -26.85 23.19
C PHE A 18 38.76 -26.97 22.23
N GLY A 19 38.78 -26.20 21.13
CA GLY A 19 39.92 -26.17 20.21
C GLY A 19 41.24 -25.76 20.88
N VAL A 20 41.20 -24.71 21.73
CA VAL A 20 42.36 -24.27 22.50
C VAL A 20 42.81 -25.34 23.49
N ILE A 21 41.88 -25.97 24.21
CA ILE A 21 42.18 -27.06 25.15
C ILE A 21 42.84 -28.24 24.42
N ILE A 22 42.32 -28.62 23.26
CA ILE A 22 42.91 -29.69 22.43
C ILE A 22 44.34 -29.32 22.01
N CYS A 23 44.57 -28.10 21.54
CA CYS A 23 45.93 -27.64 21.21
C CYS A 23 46.87 -27.67 22.42
N LEU A 24 46.38 -27.28 23.61
CA LEU A 24 47.17 -27.35 24.84
C LEU A 24 47.49 -28.79 25.25
N PHE A 25 46.59 -29.75 25.03
CA PHE A 25 46.87 -31.18 25.21
C PHE A 25 47.95 -31.70 24.24
N VAL A 26 47.98 -31.20 23.00
CA VAL A 26 49.05 -31.57 22.05
C VAL A 26 50.40 -31.00 22.51
N ILE A 27 50.42 -29.76 23.01
CA ILE A 27 51.63 -29.11 23.52
C ILE A 27 52.13 -29.78 24.81
N SER A 28 51.23 -30.22 25.69
CA SER A 28 51.60 -30.87 26.96
C SER A 28 52.32 -32.21 26.77
N PHE A 29 52.25 -32.81 25.58
CA PHE A 29 53.09 -33.96 25.23
C PHE A 29 54.60 -33.64 25.30
N PHE A 30 54.99 -32.41 24.96
CA PHE A 30 56.39 -31.96 24.99
C PHE A 30 56.81 -31.40 26.36
N VAL A 31 55.84 -31.04 27.20
CA VAL A 31 56.09 -30.42 28.52
C VAL A 31 55.18 -31.08 29.56
N PRO A 32 55.69 -32.10 30.29
CA PRO A 32 54.86 -32.93 31.17
C PRO A 32 54.10 -32.16 32.25
N VAL A 33 54.65 -31.05 32.76
CA VAL A 33 54.00 -30.20 33.79
C VAL A 33 52.70 -29.57 33.28
N LEU A 34 52.56 -29.35 31.98
CA LEU A 34 51.34 -28.78 31.39
C LEU A 34 50.19 -29.80 31.36
N TYR A 35 50.46 -31.11 31.45
CA TYR A 35 49.42 -32.13 31.29
C TYR A 35 48.35 -32.05 32.39
N ASP A 36 48.78 -32.03 33.65
CA ASP A 36 47.87 -31.96 34.80
C ASP A 36 47.11 -30.62 34.84
N LEU A 37 47.79 -29.53 34.48
CA LEU A 37 47.18 -28.20 34.38
C LEU A 37 46.07 -28.13 33.34
N VAL A 38 46.26 -28.77 32.18
CA VAL A 38 45.27 -28.79 31.10
C VAL A 38 44.06 -29.64 31.49
N TRP A 39 44.24 -30.73 32.24
CA TRP A 39 43.11 -31.48 32.82
C TRP A 39 42.28 -30.67 33.80
N ILE A 40 42.94 -29.92 34.70
CA ILE A 40 42.24 -29.01 35.63
C ILE A 40 41.44 -27.97 34.85
N LEU A 41 42.04 -27.39 33.80
CA LEU A 41 41.40 -26.40 32.95
C LEU A 41 40.19 -26.98 32.21
N LEU A 42 40.27 -28.22 31.71
CA LEU A 42 39.14 -28.92 31.09
C LEU A 42 37.99 -29.11 32.08
N TRP A 43 38.26 -29.60 33.29
CA TRP A 43 37.22 -29.77 34.30
C TRP A 43 36.58 -28.45 34.70
N LEU A 44 37.38 -27.40 34.89
CA LEU A 44 36.88 -26.06 35.17
C LEU A 44 35.97 -25.55 34.03
N PHE A 45 36.36 -25.79 32.77
CA PHE A 45 35.58 -25.41 31.60
C PHE A 45 34.25 -26.18 31.51
N LEU A 46 34.26 -27.49 31.77
CA LEU A 46 33.06 -28.31 31.82
C LEU A 46 32.11 -27.89 32.95
N ILE A 47 32.64 -27.58 34.13
CA ILE A 47 31.88 -27.03 35.26
C ILE A 47 31.26 -25.68 34.88
N ALA A 48 32.01 -24.80 34.20
CA ALA A 48 31.49 -23.53 33.73
C ALA A 48 30.31 -23.71 32.76
N ILE A 49 30.43 -24.62 31.78
CA ILE A 49 29.33 -24.95 30.86
C ILE A 49 28.12 -25.49 31.63
N LEU A 50 28.33 -26.43 32.55
CA LEU A 50 27.25 -27.05 33.31
C LEU A 50 26.55 -26.03 34.22
N SER A 51 27.31 -25.11 34.82
CA SER A 51 26.77 -24.00 35.60
C SER A 51 25.91 -23.04 34.75
N ASP A 52 26.34 -22.76 33.52
CA ASP A 52 25.60 -21.90 32.57
C ASP A 52 24.29 -22.56 32.10
N ILE A 53 24.35 -23.86 31.78
CA ILE A 53 23.14 -24.66 31.47
C ILE A 53 22.19 -24.62 32.66
N MET A 54 22.67 -24.86 33.88
CA MET A 54 21.83 -24.86 35.06
C MET A 54 21.18 -23.48 35.26
N ALA A 55 21.95 -22.39 35.19
CA ALA A 55 21.44 -21.03 35.34
C ALA A 55 20.34 -20.68 34.31
N LEU A 56 20.47 -21.12 33.05
CA LEU A 56 19.47 -20.85 32.01
C LEU A 56 18.25 -21.79 32.08
N PHE A 57 18.42 -23.03 32.52
CA PHE A 57 17.35 -24.03 32.52
C PHE A 57 16.63 -24.18 33.86
N LEU A 58 17.13 -23.58 34.94
CA LEU A 58 16.46 -23.57 36.24
C LEU A 58 15.16 -22.74 36.21
N GLY A 59 14.03 -23.42 36.36
CA GLY A 59 12.70 -22.82 36.41
C GLY A 59 12.06 -22.59 35.03
N ASN A 60 10.73 -22.54 35.04
CA ASN A 60 9.92 -22.36 33.84
C ASN A 60 9.62 -20.86 33.60
N ASN A 61 9.31 -20.51 32.35
CA ASN A 61 8.78 -19.20 31.96
C ASN A 61 9.63 -17.97 32.37
N LYS A 62 10.97 -18.13 32.34
CA LYS A 62 11.93 -17.05 32.61
C LYS A 62 11.96 -15.93 31.55
N ILE A 63 11.33 -16.17 30.39
CA ILE A 63 11.13 -15.17 29.34
C ILE A 63 9.66 -15.18 28.98
N VAL A 64 9.09 -14.00 28.87
CA VAL A 64 7.77 -13.78 28.26
C VAL A 64 7.98 -12.85 27.09
N ALA A 65 7.51 -13.24 25.90
CA ALA A 65 7.53 -12.37 24.75
C ALA A 65 6.25 -12.48 23.95
N GLU A 66 5.89 -11.37 23.31
CA GLU A 66 4.70 -11.25 22.51
C GLU A 66 4.98 -10.40 21.28
N ARG A 67 4.52 -10.88 20.13
CA ARG A 67 4.47 -10.11 18.89
C ARG A 67 3.08 -9.51 18.73
N THR A 68 3.02 -8.18 18.72
CA THR A 68 1.79 -7.42 18.44
C THR A 68 1.81 -7.01 16.96
N LEU A 69 0.88 -7.56 16.21
CA LEU A 69 0.63 -7.23 14.80
C LEU A 69 -0.44 -6.13 14.72
N PRO A 70 -0.43 -5.28 13.69
CA PRO A 70 -1.58 -4.43 13.38
C PRO A 70 -2.79 -5.29 12.98
N GLU A 71 -3.99 -4.73 12.99
CA GLU A 71 -5.21 -5.44 12.55
C GLU A 71 -5.15 -5.87 11.07
N ARG A 72 -4.50 -5.06 10.23
CA ARG A 72 -4.31 -5.29 8.80
C ARG A 72 -3.05 -4.59 8.31
N LEU A 73 -2.42 -5.16 7.29
CA LEU A 73 -1.30 -4.55 6.58
C LEU A 73 -1.80 -3.60 5.49
N SER A 74 -1.08 -2.50 5.28
CA SER A 74 -1.29 -1.51 4.21
C SER A 74 -0.31 -1.75 3.06
N ASN A 75 -0.81 -2.14 1.88
CA ASN A 75 0.02 -2.47 0.72
C ASN A 75 0.80 -1.26 0.21
N GLY A 76 2.13 -1.38 0.17
CA GLY A 76 3.04 -0.33 -0.29
C GLY A 76 3.49 0.67 0.77
N ASP A 77 3.01 0.55 2.02
CA ASP A 77 3.38 1.45 3.12
C ASP A 77 4.17 0.76 4.23
N GLU A 78 4.77 1.54 5.12
CA GLU A 78 5.42 1.03 6.32
C GLU A 78 4.40 0.60 7.37
N ASN A 79 4.45 -0.69 7.73
CA ASN A 79 3.60 -1.27 8.76
C ASN A 79 4.44 -1.60 9.99
N PRO A 80 4.20 -0.94 11.15
CA PRO A 80 4.98 -1.17 12.35
C PRO A 80 4.58 -2.50 13.02
N ILE A 81 5.57 -3.31 13.35
CA ILE A 81 5.43 -4.53 14.14
C ILE A 81 6.14 -4.31 15.47
N LYS A 82 5.45 -4.64 16.56
CA LYS A 82 5.96 -4.46 17.91
C LYS A 82 6.25 -5.81 18.54
N ILE A 83 7.41 -5.94 19.16
CA ILE A 83 7.81 -7.11 19.93
C ILE A 83 8.08 -6.64 21.35
N ALA A 84 7.38 -7.22 22.32
CA ALA A 84 7.67 -7.00 23.74
C ALA A 84 8.40 -8.22 24.28
N VAL A 85 9.53 -8.03 24.97
CA VAL A 85 10.29 -9.08 25.64
C VAL A 85 10.50 -8.70 27.11
N GLN A 86 10.12 -9.59 28.01
CA GLN A 86 10.34 -9.46 29.44
C GLN A 86 11.33 -10.51 29.93
N ASN A 87 12.39 -10.04 30.58
CA ASN A 87 13.33 -10.88 31.30
C ASN A 87 12.79 -11.14 32.72
N LYS A 88 12.67 -12.41 33.12
CA LYS A 88 12.35 -12.84 34.49
C LYS A 88 13.48 -13.65 35.14
N TYR A 89 14.67 -13.65 34.54
CA TYR A 89 15.88 -14.09 35.21
C TYR A 89 16.30 -13.06 36.25
N THR A 90 16.99 -13.53 37.29
CA THR A 90 17.58 -12.69 38.33
C THR A 90 18.82 -11.94 37.86
N PHE A 91 19.32 -12.26 36.66
CA PHE A 91 20.49 -11.66 36.04
C PHE A 91 20.17 -11.02 34.68
N SER A 92 21.09 -10.16 34.20
CA SER A 92 20.98 -9.58 32.86
C SER A 92 21.26 -10.63 31.79
N ILE A 93 20.46 -10.63 30.73
CA ILE A 93 20.60 -11.55 29.61
C ILE A 93 20.98 -10.83 28.33
N ASP A 94 21.77 -11.49 27.49
CA ASP A 94 21.93 -11.09 26.09
C ASP A 94 20.95 -11.91 25.27
N CYS A 95 20.06 -11.24 24.54
CA CYS A 95 19.05 -11.89 23.72
C CYS A 95 19.28 -11.63 22.23
N GLN A 96 19.04 -12.66 21.43
CA GLN A 96 18.95 -12.59 19.99
C GLN A 96 17.52 -12.98 19.58
N ILE A 97 16.78 -11.99 19.07
CA ILE A 97 15.39 -12.12 18.67
C ILE A 97 15.35 -12.31 17.15
N ILE A 98 14.75 -13.40 16.71
CA ILE A 98 14.55 -13.76 15.31
C ILE A 98 13.05 -13.94 15.10
N ASP A 99 12.45 -13.00 14.38
CA ASP A 99 11.05 -13.08 13.98
C ASP A 99 10.96 -13.74 12.61
N GLU A 100 10.22 -14.85 12.50
CA GLU A 100 9.98 -15.54 11.22
C GLU A 100 8.99 -14.74 10.37
N ILE A 101 9.55 -13.76 9.66
CA ILE A 101 8.83 -12.88 8.74
C ILE A 101 8.32 -13.69 7.53
N PRO A 102 7.10 -13.43 7.03
CA PRO A 102 6.54 -14.11 5.86
C PRO A 102 7.45 -14.04 4.64
N PHE A 103 7.50 -15.13 3.85
CA PHE A 103 8.40 -15.26 2.69
C PHE A 103 8.22 -14.16 1.64
N GLN A 104 7.02 -13.58 1.54
CA GLN A 104 6.67 -12.51 0.62
C GLN A 104 7.55 -11.26 0.81
N PHE A 105 8.08 -11.03 2.01
CA PHE A 105 8.99 -9.92 2.30
C PHE A 105 10.44 -10.20 1.90
N GLN A 106 10.80 -11.45 1.59
CA GLN A 106 12.14 -11.90 1.23
C GLN A 106 13.26 -11.52 2.22
N LYS A 107 12.91 -11.17 3.47
CA LYS A 107 13.86 -10.79 4.52
C LYS A 107 14.23 -12.00 5.37
N ARG A 108 15.40 -12.60 5.10
CA ARG A 108 15.86 -13.86 5.75
C ARG A 108 16.88 -13.65 6.87
N ASP A 109 17.48 -12.47 6.93
CA ASP A 109 18.57 -12.09 7.82
C ASP A 109 18.10 -11.22 9.00
N PHE A 110 16.79 -11.15 9.24
CA PHE A 110 16.24 -10.32 10.30
C PHE A 110 16.63 -10.86 11.68
N THR A 111 17.33 -10.03 12.45
CA THR A 111 17.73 -10.35 13.82
C THR A 111 17.89 -9.07 14.62
N ILE A 112 17.40 -9.07 15.86
CA ILE A 112 17.64 -8.01 16.84
C ILE A 112 18.50 -8.58 17.96
N LYS A 113 19.60 -7.91 18.31
CA LYS A 113 20.47 -8.30 19.43
C LYS A 113 20.41 -7.21 20.50
N GLN A 114 20.07 -7.57 21.73
CA GLN A 114 19.93 -6.60 22.82
C GLN A 114 20.28 -7.24 24.17
N ARG A 115 20.78 -6.42 25.10
CA ARG A 115 20.94 -6.80 26.51
C ARG A 115 19.76 -6.30 27.33
N ILE A 116 19.08 -7.20 28.04
CA ILE A 116 17.92 -6.90 28.89
C ILE A 116 18.32 -7.12 30.36
N LYS A 117 18.11 -6.13 31.23
CA LYS A 117 18.43 -6.27 32.66
C LYS A 117 17.49 -7.24 33.35
N SER A 118 17.86 -7.65 34.56
CA SER A 118 17.02 -8.49 35.42
C SER A 118 15.65 -7.86 35.64
N ASN A 119 14.58 -8.65 35.53
CA ASN A 119 13.19 -8.22 35.69
C ASN A 119 12.70 -7.04 34.81
N GLU A 120 13.45 -6.69 33.76
CA GLU A 120 13.12 -5.59 32.85
C GLU A 120 12.25 -6.07 31.68
N LYS A 121 11.33 -5.20 31.23
CA LYS A 121 10.57 -5.37 29.98
C LYS A 121 11.06 -4.35 28.95
N GLN A 122 11.46 -4.83 27.78
CA GLN A 122 11.85 -4.00 26.65
C GLN A 122 10.92 -4.20 25.46
N ASN A 123 10.62 -3.11 24.76
CA ASN A 123 9.80 -3.11 23.57
C ASN A 123 10.65 -2.76 22.36
N PHE A 124 10.53 -3.54 21.30
CA PHE A 124 11.19 -3.35 20.02
C PHE A 124 10.14 -3.05 18.96
N GLN A 125 10.48 -2.19 18.01
CA GLN A 125 9.63 -1.90 16.87
C GLN A 125 10.46 -1.97 15.60
N TYR A 126 9.92 -2.63 14.58
CA TYR A 126 10.48 -2.63 13.23
C TYR A 126 9.34 -2.47 12.21
N ALA A 127 9.66 -1.98 11.02
CA ALA A 127 8.69 -1.76 9.97
C ALA A 127 8.85 -2.79 8.83
N LEU A 128 7.72 -3.22 8.27
CA LEU A 128 7.67 -4.02 7.04
C LEU A 128 6.84 -3.32 5.98
N ILE A 129 7.29 -3.40 4.72
CA ILE A 129 6.58 -2.82 3.57
C ILE A 129 6.09 -3.95 2.66
N PRO A 130 4.82 -4.34 2.74
CA PRO A 130 4.25 -5.37 1.89
C PRO A 130 4.13 -4.85 0.47
N LYS A 131 4.48 -5.69 -0.50
CA LYS A 131 4.46 -5.35 -1.93
C LYS A 131 3.43 -6.14 -2.73
N LYS A 132 2.71 -7.04 -2.06
CA LYS A 132 1.64 -7.85 -2.62
C LYS A 132 0.46 -7.83 -1.65
N ARG A 133 -0.77 -7.72 -2.16
CA ARG A 133 -1.98 -7.94 -1.35
C ARG A 133 -2.16 -9.43 -1.06
N GLY A 134 -3.04 -9.74 -0.12
CA GLY A 134 -3.38 -11.11 0.29
C GLY A 134 -2.97 -11.41 1.73
N VAL A 135 -2.92 -12.69 2.09
CA VAL A 135 -2.66 -13.14 3.47
C VAL A 135 -1.17 -13.38 3.69
N TYR A 136 -0.64 -12.77 4.74
CA TYR A 136 0.73 -12.93 5.22
C TYR A 136 0.72 -13.81 6.46
N GLN A 137 1.43 -14.93 6.42
CA GLN A 137 1.53 -15.85 7.54
C GLN A 137 2.87 -15.64 8.26
N PHE A 138 2.81 -15.06 9.45
CA PHE A 138 3.97 -14.94 10.31
C PHE A 138 4.25 -16.27 11.00
N GLY A 139 5.52 -16.69 10.97
CA GLY A 139 5.99 -17.87 11.68
C GLY A 139 6.23 -17.59 13.17
N LYS A 140 7.16 -18.33 13.75
CA LYS A 140 7.51 -18.25 15.18
C LYS A 140 8.37 -17.04 15.48
N LEU A 141 8.12 -16.44 16.65
CA LEU A 141 9.05 -15.53 17.29
C LEU A 141 10.05 -16.35 18.10
N ASN A 142 11.26 -16.50 17.58
CA ASN A 142 12.36 -17.22 18.23
C ASN A 142 13.22 -16.24 19.04
N ILE A 143 13.47 -16.54 20.31
CA ILE A 143 14.35 -15.75 21.17
C ILE A 143 15.43 -16.67 21.73
N PHE A 144 16.68 -16.40 21.38
CA PHE A 144 17.84 -17.06 21.94
C PHE A 144 18.37 -16.21 23.08
N VAL A 145 18.54 -16.82 24.24
CA VAL A 145 18.96 -16.14 25.47
C VAL A 145 20.26 -16.73 25.95
N ASN A 146 21.22 -15.84 26.21
CA ASN A 146 22.54 -16.18 26.71
C ASN A 146 22.70 -15.58 28.11
N SER A 147 23.36 -16.31 28.99
CA SER A 147 23.76 -15.76 30.29
C SER A 147 25.01 -14.86 30.13
N PRO A 148 25.43 -14.15 31.20
CA PRO A 148 26.68 -13.41 31.22
C PRO A 148 27.93 -14.25 30.89
N LEU A 149 27.89 -15.57 31.11
CA LEU A 149 28.99 -16.50 30.79
C LEU A 149 29.15 -16.72 29.28
N LYS A 150 28.10 -16.51 28.47
CA LYS A 150 28.12 -16.63 27.00
C LYS A 150 28.66 -17.97 26.49
N LEU A 151 28.46 -19.07 27.22
CA LEU A 151 28.83 -20.41 26.77
C LEU A 151 27.64 -21.09 26.08
N VAL A 152 26.45 -20.92 26.65
CA VAL A 152 25.22 -21.59 26.21
C VAL A 152 24.14 -20.57 25.84
N ALA A 153 23.34 -20.93 24.84
CA ALA A 153 22.12 -20.23 24.47
C ALA A 153 20.91 -21.15 24.65
N LYS A 154 19.84 -20.61 25.23
CA LYS A 154 18.53 -21.27 25.36
C LYS A 154 17.53 -20.63 24.40
N ARG A 155 16.86 -21.44 23.59
CA ARG A 155 15.81 -20.99 22.66
C ARG A 155 14.42 -21.04 23.29
N TYR A 156 13.72 -19.91 23.17
CA TYR A 156 12.29 -19.75 23.44
C TYR A 156 11.54 -19.49 22.12
N THR A 157 10.30 -19.98 22.02
CA THR A 157 9.45 -19.84 20.83
C THR A 157 8.08 -19.30 21.23
N PHE A 158 7.63 -18.23 20.59
CA PHE A 158 6.35 -17.57 20.86
C PHE A 158 5.59 -17.28 19.55
N SER A 159 4.31 -16.88 19.66
CA SER A 159 3.51 -16.32 18.57
C SER A 159 3.55 -17.13 17.27
N ASP A 160 3.20 -18.42 17.30
CA ASP A 160 3.23 -19.28 16.12
C ASP A 160 2.03 -19.03 15.18
N LYS A 161 2.25 -19.07 13.86
CA LYS A 161 1.25 -19.03 12.78
C LYS A 161 0.17 -17.95 12.92
N GLN A 162 0.57 -16.69 12.93
CA GLN A 162 -0.38 -15.57 12.89
C GLN A 162 -0.64 -15.13 11.43
N ASN A 163 -1.90 -15.22 10.99
CA ASN A 163 -2.31 -14.76 9.66
C ASN A 163 -2.70 -13.28 9.71
N LEU A 164 -2.23 -12.51 8.75
CA LEU A 164 -2.49 -11.08 8.66
C LEU A 164 -2.82 -10.69 7.23
N ALA A 165 -4.00 -10.13 7.00
CA ALA A 165 -4.44 -9.69 5.68
C ALA A 165 -3.79 -8.36 5.29
N CYS A 166 -3.36 -8.25 4.04
CA CYS A 166 -2.81 -7.03 3.44
C CYS A 166 -3.80 -6.40 2.46
N TYR A 167 -4.37 -5.29 2.91
CA TYR A 167 -5.35 -4.49 2.18
C TYR A 167 -4.67 -3.45 1.30
N PRO A 168 -5.41 -2.86 0.34
CA PRO A 168 -4.99 -1.64 -0.34
C PRO A 168 -4.60 -0.54 0.65
N SER A 169 -3.79 0.41 0.18
CA SER A 169 -3.19 1.42 1.03
C SER A 169 -4.22 2.36 1.69
N PHE A 170 -4.55 2.10 2.95
CA PHE A 170 -5.42 2.98 3.74
C PHE A 170 -4.63 4.16 4.32
N ILE A 171 -3.32 4.02 4.52
CA ILE A 171 -2.45 5.11 4.97
C ILE A 171 -2.37 6.19 3.89
N GLN A 172 -2.18 5.80 2.62
CA GLN A 172 -2.22 6.75 1.51
C GLN A 172 -3.60 7.35 1.33
N MET A 173 -4.68 6.56 1.46
CA MET A 173 -6.06 7.09 1.45
C MET A 173 -6.23 8.22 2.46
N GLN A 174 -5.81 8.04 3.71
CA GLN A 174 -5.88 9.08 4.75
C GLN A 174 -4.97 10.28 4.45
N LYS A 175 -3.74 10.04 3.97
CA LYS A 175 -2.81 11.10 3.57
C LYS A 175 -3.39 11.98 2.46
N TYR A 176 -3.94 11.38 1.41
CA TYR A 176 -4.47 12.12 0.26
C TYR A 176 -5.78 12.83 0.56
N ASP A 177 -6.60 12.26 1.44
CA ASP A 177 -7.78 12.92 1.99
C ASP A 177 -7.39 14.24 2.68
N LEU A 178 -6.40 14.23 3.58
CA LEU A 178 -5.89 15.46 4.19
C LEU A 178 -5.39 16.48 3.16
N ILE A 179 -4.65 16.03 2.14
CA ILE A 179 -4.12 16.91 1.07
C ILE A 179 -5.26 17.52 0.22
N ALA A 180 -6.26 16.72 -0.16
CA ALA A 180 -7.38 17.16 -0.97
C ALA A 180 -8.22 18.23 -0.28
N PHE A 181 -8.42 18.12 1.04
CA PHE A 181 -9.21 19.09 1.80
C PHE A 181 -8.38 20.29 2.31
N SER A 182 -7.08 20.13 2.55
CA SER A 182 -6.19 21.25 2.94
C SER A 182 -5.87 22.20 1.78
N LYS A 183 -5.80 21.69 0.54
CA LYS A 183 -5.53 22.50 -0.67
C LYS A 183 -6.71 23.37 -1.14
N ASN A 184 -7.84 23.39 -0.42
CA ASN A 184 -8.98 24.26 -0.72
C ASN A 184 -8.67 25.77 -0.65
N LYS A 185 -7.45 26.19 -0.29
CA LYS A 185 -6.99 27.58 -0.40
C LYS A 185 -6.76 28.05 -1.85
N PHE A 186 -6.74 27.17 -2.86
CA PHE A 186 -6.59 27.56 -4.28
C PHE A 186 -7.90 27.87 -5.00
N ALA A 187 -9.03 27.97 -4.29
CA ALA A 187 -10.29 28.45 -4.86
C ALA A 187 -10.33 29.99 -5.05
N PHE A 188 -9.21 30.70 -4.82
CA PHE A 188 -9.08 32.12 -5.18
C PHE A 188 -8.74 32.22 -6.68
N GLY A 189 -9.76 32.33 -7.54
CA GLY A 189 -9.59 32.68 -8.95
C GLY A 189 -10.26 31.77 -9.99
N LEU A 190 -10.73 30.57 -9.61
CA LEU A 190 -11.58 29.77 -10.48
C LEU A 190 -13.02 30.30 -10.39
N LYS A 191 -13.43 31.12 -11.37
CA LYS A 191 -14.82 31.53 -11.52
C LYS A 191 -15.66 30.27 -11.71
N LYS A 192 -16.37 29.85 -10.65
CA LYS A 192 -17.32 28.73 -10.71
C LYS A 192 -18.37 29.09 -11.77
N ILE A 193 -18.32 28.40 -12.91
CA ILE A 193 -19.32 28.61 -13.96
C ILE A 193 -20.63 28.06 -13.41
N ARG A 194 -21.58 28.97 -13.16
CA ARG A 194 -22.92 28.61 -12.69
C ARG A 194 -23.65 27.96 -13.87
N LYS A 195 -23.95 26.67 -13.75
CA LYS A 195 -24.96 26.03 -14.61
C LYS A 195 -26.32 26.36 -14.00
N ILE A 196 -27.25 26.84 -14.81
CA ILE A 196 -28.64 27.03 -14.40
C ILE A 196 -29.29 25.65 -14.49
N GLY A 197 -29.56 25.03 -13.35
CA GLY A 197 -30.11 23.68 -13.22
C GLY A 197 -31.24 23.64 -12.19
N GLN A 198 -32.22 22.77 -12.42
CA GLN A 198 -33.42 22.58 -11.59
C GLN A 198 -33.16 21.53 -10.49
N THR A 199 -32.62 21.94 -9.34
CA THR A 199 -32.69 21.18 -8.08
C THR A 199 -33.08 22.08 -6.92
N THR A 200 -33.63 21.49 -5.85
CA THR A 200 -34.65 22.09 -4.98
C THR A 200 -34.23 22.32 -3.53
N GLU A 201 -32.93 22.37 -3.19
CA GLU A 201 -32.53 22.72 -1.82
C GLU A 201 -32.50 24.22 -1.63
N PHE A 202 -33.41 24.69 -0.78
CA PHE A 202 -33.56 26.10 -0.44
C PHE A 202 -32.28 26.62 0.25
N GLU A 203 -31.65 27.62 -0.34
CA GLU A 203 -30.45 28.28 0.20
C GLU A 203 -30.87 29.49 1.05
N GLN A 204 -31.58 30.44 0.43
CA GLN A 204 -31.98 31.69 1.04
C GLN A 204 -33.11 32.36 0.24
N ILE A 205 -33.76 33.35 0.83
CA ILE A 205 -34.64 34.25 0.11
C ILE A 205 -33.86 35.52 -0.21
N LYS A 206 -33.80 35.91 -1.48
CA LYS A 206 -33.19 37.17 -1.94
C LYS A 206 -34.23 38.08 -2.59
N GLU A 207 -33.87 39.34 -2.79
CA GLU A 207 -34.64 40.27 -3.63
C GLU A 207 -34.62 39.81 -5.09
N TYR A 208 -35.76 39.97 -5.76
CA TYR A 208 -35.93 39.70 -7.18
C TYR A 208 -35.06 40.65 -8.01
N VAL A 209 -34.24 40.10 -8.89
CA VAL A 209 -33.52 40.87 -9.90
C VAL A 209 -34.04 40.49 -11.28
N ILE A 210 -34.09 41.46 -12.18
CA ILE A 210 -34.51 41.24 -13.58
C ILE A 210 -33.64 40.14 -14.20
N GLY A 211 -34.27 39.01 -14.56
CA GLY A 211 -33.61 37.80 -15.05
C GLY A 211 -33.78 36.57 -14.15
N ASP A 212 -34.27 36.74 -12.93
CA ASP A 212 -34.68 35.62 -12.07
C ASP A 212 -36.00 34.98 -12.57
N ASP A 213 -36.17 33.68 -12.38
CA ASP A 213 -37.38 32.96 -12.80
C ASP A 213 -38.58 33.34 -11.91
N ILE A 214 -39.62 33.90 -12.52
CA ILE A 214 -40.87 34.31 -11.87
C ILE A 214 -41.53 33.15 -11.11
N ARG A 215 -41.31 31.89 -11.53
CA ARG A 215 -41.85 30.70 -10.84
C ARG A 215 -41.25 30.47 -9.45
N THR A 216 -40.10 31.07 -9.18
CA THR A 216 -39.39 30.93 -7.90
C THR A 216 -39.73 32.04 -6.89
N ILE A 217 -40.68 32.92 -7.21
CA ILE A 217 -41.15 33.99 -6.29
C ILE A 217 -41.75 33.39 -5.01
N ASN A 218 -41.27 33.87 -3.87
CA ASN A 218 -41.80 33.52 -2.56
C ASN A 218 -42.86 34.53 -2.12
N TRP A 219 -44.13 34.28 -2.48
CA TRP A 219 -45.25 35.17 -2.16
C TRP A 219 -45.40 35.48 -0.67
N LYS A 220 -45.05 34.53 0.22
CA LYS A 220 -45.12 34.72 1.67
C LYS A 220 -44.06 35.68 2.19
N ALA A 221 -42.85 35.66 1.61
CA ALA A 221 -41.79 36.61 1.95
C ALA A 221 -42.04 37.98 1.32
N THR A 222 -42.52 38.00 0.06
CA THR A 222 -42.93 39.22 -0.65
C THR A 222 -43.98 40.00 0.14
N ALA A 223 -45.02 39.32 0.65
CA ALA A 223 -46.07 39.97 1.44
C ALA A 223 -45.58 40.56 2.78
N LYS A 224 -44.47 40.05 3.35
CA LYS A 224 -43.91 40.56 4.61
C LYS A 224 -42.95 41.73 4.42
N ARG A 225 -42.16 41.72 3.33
CA ARG A 225 -41.18 42.76 3.02
C ARG A 225 -41.73 43.88 2.10
N ASN A 226 -42.89 43.66 1.49
CA ASN A 226 -43.51 44.55 0.51
C ASN A 226 -42.63 44.80 -0.74
N GLU A 227 -41.74 43.85 -1.03
CA GLU A 227 -40.80 43.85 -2.16
C GLU A 227 -40.78 42.44 -2.76
N LEU A 228 -40.55 42.29 -4.07
CA LEU A 228 -40.53 40.98 -4.73
C LEU A 228 -39.36 40.14 -4.23
N MET A 229 -39.67 39.02 -3.58
CA MET A 229 -38.69 38.08 -3.02
C MET A 229 -38.69 36.77 -3.80
N VAL A 230 -37.51 36.20 -4.00
CA VAL A 230 -37.29 34.94 -4.75
C VAL A 230 -36.61 33.90 -3.87
N ASN A 231 -37.08 32.65 -3.95
CA ASN A 231 -36.38 31.51 -3.38
C ASN A 231 -35.14 31.19 -4.21
N GLN A 232 -33.97 31.33 -3.62
CA GLN A 232 -32.72 30.88 -4.18
C GLN A 232 -32.48 29.42 -3.77
N PHE A 233 -32.21 28.56 -4.76
CA PHE A 233 -31.89 27.16 -4.54
C PHE A 233 -30.40 26.91 -4.82
N LEU A 234 -29.74 26.09 -4.00
CA LEU A 234 -28.39 25.59 -4.25
C LEU A 234 -28.45 24.38 -5.17
N ASP A 235 -27.51 24.35 -6.12
CA ASP A 235 -27.30 23.23 -7.02
C ASP A 235 -26.36 22.22 -6.33
N GLU A 236 -26.92 21.32 -5.52
CA GLU A 236 -26.22 20.12 -5.04
C GLU A 236 -26.31 19.00 -6.09
N ASN A 237 -25.55 19.14 -7.17
CA ASN A 237 -25.41 18.04 -8.12
C ASN A 237 -24.47 16.97 -7.53
N THR A 238 -25.08 15.91 -6.98
CA THR A 238 -24.35 14.68 -6.67
C THR A 238 -23.95 14.00 -7.98
N GLU A 239 -22.65 13.93 -8.25
CA GLU A 239 -22.14 13.35 -9.50
C GLU A 239 -21.94 11.83 -9.33
N ASN A 240 -22.24 11.07 -10.38
CA ASN A 240 -21.91 9.64 -10.43
C ASN A 240 -20.50 9.46 -11.00
N VAL A 241 -19.63 8.80 -10.26
CA VAL A 241 -18.26 8.47 -10.67
C VAL A 241 -18.08 6.96 -10.65
N TYR A 242 -17.49 6.38 -11.70
CA TYR A 242 -17.16 4.96 -11.78
C TYR A 242 -15.67 4.76 -12.02
N CYS A 243 -15.02 4.02 -11.12
CA CYS A 243 -13.65 3.56 -11.30
C CYS A 243 -13.65 2.20 -12.01
N ILE A 244 -13.11 2.17 -13.21
CA ILE A 244 -13.00 0.96 -14.03
C ILE A 244 -11.53 0.52 -14.05
N LEU A 245 -11.24 -0.63 -13.47
CA LEU A 245 -9.86 -1.15 -13.39
C LEU A 245 -9.65 -2.26 -14.41
N ASP A 246 -8.67 -2.06 -15.28
CA ASP A 246 -8.14 -3.09 -16.14
C ASP A 246 -7.26 -4.07 -15.33
N LYS A 247 -7.54 -5.37 -15.43
CA LYS A 247 -6.80 -6.46 -14.78
C LYS A 247 -5.94 -7.27 -15.75
N GLY A 248 -5.89 -6.89 -17.01
CA GLY A 248 -5.19 -7.64 -18.05
C GLY A 248 -3.66 -7.56 -17.95
N ARG A 249 -3.02 -8.23 -18.90
CA ARG A 249 -1.56 -8.42 -18.96
C ARG A 249 -0.74 -7.13 -18.81
N THR A 250 -1.17 -6.02 -19.42
CA THR A 250 -0.41 -4.75 -19.39
C THR A 250 -0.35 -4.11 -18.01
N MET A 251 -1.25 -4.48 -17.10
CA MET A 251 -1.33 -3.97 -15.73
C MET A 251 -0.49 -4.78 -14.73
N GLN A 252 0.09 -5.90 -15.17
CA GLN A 252 1.04 -6.70 -14.38
C GLN A 252 2.44 -6.12 -14.30
N MET A 253 2.74 -5.11 -15.13
CA MET A 253 4.06 -4.51 -15.19
C MET A 253 4.52 -4.09 -13.78
N PRO A 254 5.72 -4.54 -13.34
CA PRO A 254 6.21 -4.24 -12.00
C PRO A 254 6.79 -2.83 -11.94
N PHE A 255 6.57 -2.17 -10.80
CA PHE A 255 7.11 -0.88 -10.45
C PHE A 255 7.36 -0.83 -8.94
N ASN A 256 8.61 -0.58 -8.51
CA ASN A 256 9.01 -0.55 -7.10
C ASN A 256 8.49 -1.74 -6.25
N GLY A 257 8.45 -2.92 -6.87
CA GLY A 257 8.01 -4.19 -6.28
C GLY A 257 6.50 -4.47 -6.33
N MET A 258 5.67 -3.50 -6.71
CA MET A 258 4.21 -3.65 -6.87
C MET A 258 3.82 -3.65 -8.35
N THR A 259 2.65 -4.15 -8.70
CA THR A 259 2.12 -4.08 -10.07
C THR A 259 1.42 -2.73 -10.34
N LEU A 260 1.29 -2.32 -11.60
CA LEU A 260 0.50 -1.13 -11.96
C LEU A 260 -0.96 -1.24 -11.48
N LEU A 261 -1.53 -2.44 -11.47
CA LEU A 261 -2.86 -2.69 -10.90
C LEU A 261 -2.91 -2.34 -9.41
N ASP A 262 -1.85 -2.64 -8.65
CA ASP A 262 -1.81 -2.33 -7.22
C ASP A 262 -1.85 -0.81 -6.96
N TYR A 263 -1.17 -0.03 -7.81
CA TYR A 263 -1.27 1.42 -7.78
C TYR A 263 -2.66 1.91 -8.17
N ALA A 264 -3.28 1.34 -9.22
CA ALA A 264 -4.65 1.68 -9.61
C ALA A 264 -5.67 1.37 -8.51
N ILE A 265 -5.49 0.27 -7.78
CA ILE A 265 -6.31 -0.12 -6.63
C ILE A 265 -6.14 0.87 -5.48
N ASN A 266 -4.90 1.23 -5.12
CA ASN A 266 -4.62 2.23 -4.09
C ASN A 266 -5.21 3.60 -4.46
N SER A 267 -5.09 4.01 -5.73
CA SER A 267 -5.70 5.25 -6.26
C SER A 267 -7.22 5.19 -6.20
N THR A 268 -7.83 4.07 -6.59
CA THR A 268 -9.28 3.87 -6.52
C THR A 268 -9.77 3.98 -5.09
N LEU A 269 -9.08 3.38 -4.11
CA LEU A 269 -9.44 3.50 -2.70
C LEU A 269 -9.34 4.95 -2.20
N ALA A 270 -8.20 5.61 -2.46
CA ALA A 270 -7.98 7.00 -2.06
C ALA A 270 -9.04 7.94 -2.66
N LEU A 271 -9.30 7.78 -3.95
CA LEU A 271 -10.28 8.57 -4.68
C LEU A 271 -11.72 8.30 -4.19
N SER A 272 -12.08 7.03 -3.92
CA SER A 272 -13.41 6.68 -3.41
C SER A 272 -13.72 7.37 -2.08
N ASN A 273 -12.73 7.45 -1.18
CA ASN A 273 -12.87 8.18 0.09
C ASN A 273 -13.11 9.69 -0.15
N VAL A 274 -12.36 10.30 -1.08
CA VAL A 274 -12.53 11.72 -1.43
C VAL A 274 -13.91 11.99 -2.05
N ILE A 275 -14.36 11.13 -2.97
CA ILE A 275 -15.65 11.26 -3.67
C ILE A 275 -16.81 11.17 -2.68
N ILE A 276 -16.82 10.16 -1.80
CA ILE A 276 -17.87 10.00 -0.77
C ILE A 276 -17.91 11.22 0.16
N LYS A 277 -16.74 11.74 0.57
CA LYS A 277 -16.69 12.95 1.41
C LYS A 277 -17.12 14.23 0.70
N LYS A 278 -17.07 14.25 -0.64
CA LYS A 278 -17.59 15.33 -1.49
C LYS A 278 -19.08 15.13 -1.85
N ASN A 279 -19.76 14.22 -1.16
CA ASN A 279 -21.17 13.84 -1.34
C ASN A 279 -21.51 13.28 -2.74
N ASP A 280 -20.52 12.86 -3.50
CA ASP A 280 -20.72 12.20 -4.79
C ASP A 280 -20.90 10.69 -4.63
N ARG A 281 -21.44 10.06 -5.67
CA ARG A 281 -21.68 8.62 -5.71
C ARG A 281 -20.51 7.93 -6.41
N ILE A 282 -19.93 6.92 -5.77
CA ILE A 282 -18.81 6.16 -6.32
C ILE A 282 -19.25 4.73 -6.62
N GLY A 283 -18.99 4.27 -7.82
CA GLY A 283 -19.10 2.86 -8.22
C GLY A 283 -17.77 2.35 -8.75
N MET A 284 -17.67 1.03 -8.94
CA MET A 284 -16.50 0.44 -9.56
C MET A 284 -16.82 -0.84 -10.31
N MET A 285 -15.94 -1.20 -11.23
CA MET A 285 -15.92 -2.51 -11.85
C MET A 285 -14.51 -2.84 -12.31
N THR A 286 -14.23 -4.12 -12.47
CA THR A 286 -12.95 -4.59 -12.99
C THR A 286 -13.17 -5.37 -14.26
N PHE A 287 -12.20 -5.36 -15.18
CA PHE A 287 -12.33 -6.11 -16.42
C PHE A 287 -11.01 -6.66 -16.91
N SER A 288 -11.11 -7.68 -17.74
CA SER A 288 -10.01 -8.29 -18.50
C SER A 288 -10.68 -9.03 -19.68
N ASN A 289 -10.68 -10.35 -19.70
CA ASN A 289 -11.52 -11.15 -20.61
C ASN A 289 -12.96 -11.34 -20.12
N LYS A 290 -13.27 -10.89 -18.90
CA LYS A 290 -14.61 -10.84 -18.29
C LYS A 290 -14.71 -9.61 -17.38
N VAL A 291 -15.94 -9.18 -17.07
CA VAL A 291 -16.21 -8.09 -16.12
C VAL A 291 -16.59 -8.67 -14.77
N GLU A 292 -15.96 -8.17 -13.70
CA GLU A 292 -16.08 -8.68 -12.34
C GLU A 292 -16.07 -7.54 -11.31
N ASN A 293 -16.34 -7.87 -10.03
CA ASN A 293 -16.26 -6.93 -8.90
C ASN A 293 -17.08 -5.65 -9.13
N LYS A 294 -18.29 -5.81 -9.68
CA LYS A 294 -19.17 -4.71 -10.03
C LYS A 294 -19.88 -4.16 -8.80
N ILE A 295 -19.76 -2.86 -8.60
CA ILE A 295 -20.40 -2.09 -7.54
C ILE A 295 -21.07 -0.88 -8.18
N LEU A 296 -22.38 -0.73 -7.96
CA LEU A 296 -23.15 0.42 -8.43
C LEU A 296 -22.83 1.66 -7.61
N ALA A 297 -22.98 2.84 -8.22
CA ALA A 297 -22.61 4.08 -7.56
C ALA A 297 -23.54 4.46 -6.40
N GLU A 298 -22.98 4.54 -5.18
CA GLU A 298 -23.68 5.03 -4.00
C GLU A 298 -22.77 5.99 -3.19
N ASN A 299 -23.34 6.76 -2.27
CA ASN A 299 -22.62 7.73 -1.43
C ASN A 299 -22.63 7.39 0.07
N LYS A 300 -23.07 6.18 0.47
CA LYS A 300 -23.13 5.78 1.89
C LYS A 300 -21.73 5.50 2.43
N LYS A 301 -21.46 5.83 3.70
CA LYS A 301 -20.17 5.51 4.34
C LYS A 301 -19.85 4.00 4.35
N SER A 302 -20.86 3.15 4.55
CA SER A 302 -20.71 1.69 4.48
C SER A 302 -20.33 1.18 3.08
N HIS A 303 -20.55 2.00 2.04
CA HIS A 303 -20.17 1.69 0.68
C HIS A 303 -18.64 1.66 0.50
N LEU A 304 -17.90 2.51 1.23
CA LEU A 304 -16.44 2.50 1.20
C LEU A 304 -15.88 1.16 1.70
N THR A 305 -16.46 0.58 2.76
CA THR A 305 -16.06 -0.73 3.26
C THR A 305 -16.29 -1.82 2.22
N LYS A 306 -17.42 -1.80 1.49
CA LYS A 306 -17.67 -2.74 0.39
C LYS A 306 -16.63 -2.60 -0.74
N ILE A 307 -16.25 -1.38 -1.09
CA ILE A 307 -15.19 -1.10 -2.06
C ILE A 307 -13.85 -1.67 -1.58
N ILE A 308 -13.48 -1.45 -0.31
CA ILE A 308 -12.23 -1.97 0.27
C ILE A 308 -12.15 -3.49 0.17
N GLU A 309 -13.22 -4.19 0.55
CA GLU A 309 -13.28 -5.66 0.49
C GLU A 309 -13.20 -6.19 -0.94
N GLN A 310 -13.88 -5.53 -1.89
CA GLN A 310 -13.78 -5.91 -3.30
C GLN A 310 -12.37 -5.67 -3.84
N LEU A 311 -11.77 -4.51 -3.55
CA LEU A 311 -10.40 -4.16 -3.97
C LEU A 311 -9.33 -5.10 -3.39
N TYR A 312 -9.53 -5.60 -2.16
CA TYR A 312 -8.65 -6.57 -1.53
C TYR A 312 -8.55 -7.87 -2.35
N SER A 313 -9.67 -8.36 -2.87
CA SER A 313 -9.75 -9.61 -3.64
C SER A 313 -9.24 -9.52 -5.09
N ILE A 314 -8.85 -8.33 -5.56
CA ILE A 314 -8.47 -8.14 -6.96
C ILE A 314 -7.04 -8.62 -7.19
N GLU A 315 -6.92 -9.52 -8.14
CA GLU A 315 -5.67 -9.99 -8.72
C GLU A 315 -5.59 -9.68 -10.22
N THR A 316 -4.36 -9.53 -10.71
CA THR A 316 -4.12 -9.41 -12.15
C THR A 316 -4.35 -10.76 -12.83
N ASN A 317 -4.58 -10.73 -14.15
CA ASN A 317 -4.48 -11.93 -14.96
C ASN A 317 -3.59 -11.71 -16.19
N PHE A 318 -3.13 -12.82 -16.75
CA PHE A 318 -2.25 -12.84 -17.91
C PHE A 318 -3.01 -12.72 -19.25
N LYS A 319 -4.33 -12.44 -19.21
CA LYS A 319 -5.18 -12.38 -20.40
C LYS A 319 -5.20 -10.96 -20.99
N GLU A 320 -5.52 -10.86 -22.27
CA GLU A 320 -5.79 -9.55 -22.89
C GLU A 320 -7.13 -8.99 -22.43
N SER A 321 -7.21 -7.66 -22.39
CA SER A 321 -8.38 -6.93 -21.93
C SER A 321 -9.35 -6.67 -23.08
N ASP A 322 -10.60 -7.04 -22.89
CA ASP A 322 -11.67 -6.87 -23.87
C ASP A 322 -12.41 -5.55 -23.62
N PHE A 323 -12.08 -4.55 -24.43
CA PHE A 323 -12.71 -3.23 -24.37
C PHE A 323 -14.14 -3.21 -24.95
N GLY A 324 -14.50 -4.20 -25.76
CA GLY A 324 -15.86 -4.36 -26.27
C GLY A 324 -16.81 -4.82 -25.16
N LEU A 325 -16.38 -5.80 -24.35
CA LEU A 325 -17.14 -6.27 -23.19
C LEU A 325 -17.38 -5.16 -22.17
N ILE A 326 -16.35 -4.39 -21.82
CA ILE A 326 -16.51 -3.30 -20.84
C ILE A 326 -17.39 -2.17 -21.39
N TYR A 327 -17.27 -1.84 -22.67
CA TYR A 327 -18.17 -0.87 -23.32
C TYR A 327 -19.64 -1.30 -23.21
N ASN A 328 -19.94 -2.56 -23.51
CA ASN A 328 -21.30 -3.09 -23.40
C ASN A 328 -21.81 -3.02 -21.95
N GLN A 329 -21.00 -3.41 -20.97
CA GLN A 329 -21.36 -3.33 -19.55
C GLN A 329 -21.63 -1.90 -19.10
N ILE A 330 -20.79 -0.94 -19.48
CA ILE A 330 -21.02 0.48 -19.20
C ILE A 330 -22.35 0.93 -19.80
N LYS A 331 -22.59 0.63 -21.09
CA LYS A 331 -23.80 1.04 -21.81
C LYS A 331 -25.09 0.52 -21.15
N TYR A 332 -25.10 -0.72 -20.66
CA TYR A 332 -26.30 -1.33 -20.08
C TYR A 332 -26.50 -1.03 -18.59
N ASN A 333 -25.44 -0.70 -17.86
CA ASN A 333 -25.52 -0.56 -16.40
C ASN A 333 -25.33 0.85 -15.88
N ILE A 334 -24.73 1.73 -16.68
CA ILE A 334 -24.54 3.14 -16.35
C ILE A 334 -25.45 3.93 -17.29
N THR A 335 -26.71 4.08 -16.90
CA THR A 335 -27.74 4.75 -17.71
C THR A 335 -27.62 6.28 -17.66
N HIS A 336 -27.07 6.82 -16.58
CA HIS A 336 -26.91 8.26 -16.38
C HIS A 336 -25.52 8.73 -16.79
N ARG A 337 -25.44 9.96 -17.30
CA ARG A 337 -24.16 10.63 -17.55
C ARG A 337 -23.34 10.63 -16.26
N SER A 338 -22.11 10.14 -16.36
CA SER A 338 -21.24 9.85 -15.22
C SER A 338 -19.79 10.15 -15.61
N LEU A 339 -18.92 10.32 -14.62
CA LEU A 339 -17.47 10.33 -14.83
C LEU A 339 -16.97 8.89 -14.83
N ILE A 340 -16.42 8.42 -15.94
CA ILE A 340 -15.77 7.11 -16.03
C ILE A 340 -14.27 7.32 -15.93
N ILE A 341 -13.66 6.76 -14.89
CA ILE A 341 -12.21 6.77 -14.69
C ILE A 341 -11.68 5.39 -15.01
N LEU A 342 -11.05 5.27 -16.17
CA LEU A 342 -10.51 4.02 -16.69
C LEU A 342 -9.02 3.92 -16.38
N TYR A 343 -8.66 3.03 -15.47
CA TYR A 343 -7.26 2.67 -15.20
C TYR A 343 -6.83 1.55 -16.14
N THR A 344 -5.95 1.84 -17.08
CA THR A 344 -5.40 0.87 -18.04
C THR A 344 -4.00 1.32 -18.48
N ASN A 345 -3.29 0.48 -19.23
CA ASN A 345 -1.99 0.83 -19.76
C ASN A 345 -1.88 0.44 -21.24
N PHE A 346 -1.51 1.42 -22.08
CA PHE A 346 -1.22 1.21 -23.49
C PHE A 346 0.29 1.27 -23.72
N GLU A 347 0.87 0.18 -24.24
CA GLU A 347 2.31 0.11 -24.52
C GLU A 347 2.72 0.88 -25.79
N SER A 348 1.83 0.95 -26.79
CA SER A 348 2.09 1.61 -28.08
C SER A 348 0.83 2.29 -28.64
N LEU A 349 1.02 3.17 -29.62
CA LEU A 349 -0.09 3.84 -30.31
C LEU A 349 -0.98 2.83 -31.06
N SER A 350 -0.40 1.77 -31.62
CA SER A 350 -1.16 0.71 -32.28
C SER A 350 -2.12 0.01 -31.32
N ASN A 351 -1.68 -0.26 -30.08
CA ASN A 351 -2.52 -0.87 -29.04
C ASN A 351 -3.71 0.03 -28.69
N LEU A 352 -3.49 1.35 -28.57
CA LEU A 352 -4.57 2.32 -28.37
C LEU A 352 -5.56 2.31 -29.54
N ASN A 353 -5.07 2.40 -30.77
CA ASN A 353 -5.90 2.52 -31.97
C ASN A 353 -6.90 1.36 -32.12
N ARG A 354 -6.51 0.14 -31.75
CA ARG A 354 -7.43 -1.02 -31.72
C ARG A 354 -8.63 -0.80 -30.79
N GLN A 355 -8.41 -0.14 -29.66
CA GLN A 355 -9.42 0.08 -28.62
C GLN A 355 -10.15 1.41 -28.73
N LEU A 356 -9.63 2.34 -29.54
CA LEU A 356 -10.10 3.71 -29.66
C LEU A 356 -11.57 3.80 -30.05
N LYS A 357 -12.08 2.88 -30.87
CA LYS A 357 -13.51 2.82 -31.23
C LYS A 357 -14.42 2.65 -30.01
N TYR A 358 -14.01 1.85 -29.02
CA TYR A 358 -14.76 1.61 -27.80
C TYR A 358 -14.64 2.79 -26.83
N LEU A 359 -13.43 3.34 -26.66
CA LEU A 359 -13.21 4.52 -25.82
C LEU A 359 -14.02 5.72 -26.32
N ARG A 360 -14.05 5.95 -27.64
CA ARG A 360 -14.90 6.98 -28.26
C ARG A 360 -16.38 6.73 -28.02
N ALA A 361 -16.82 5.47 -28.07
CA ALA A 361 -18.21 5.13 -27.80
C ALA A 361 -18.62 5.40 -26.35
N ILE A 362 -17.72 5.12 -25.38
CA ILE A 362 -17.93 5.47 -23.96
C ILE A 362 -17.96 7.00 -23.78
N ALA A 363 -17.03 7.72 -24.42
CA ALA A 363 -16.90 9.17 -24.30
C ALA A 363 -18.09 9.96 -24.89
N LYS A 364 -18.88 9.34 -25.77
CA LYS A 364 -20.13 9.93 -26.28
C LYS A 364 -21.22 10.02 -25.21
N SER A 365 -21.36 9.00 -24.36
CA SER A 365 -22.41 8.96 -23.32
C SER A 365 -21.93 9.45 -21.96
N HIS A 366 -20.65 9.26 -21.64
CA HIS A 366 -20.06 9.59 -20.35
C HIS A 366 -18.80 10.44 -20.50
N LEU A 367 -18.44 11.15 -19.43
CA LEU A 367 -17.17 11.85 -19.39
C LEU A 367 -16.06 10.83 -19.12
N LEU A 368 -15.21 10.55 -20.10
CA LEU A 368 -14.16 9.54 -19.98
C LEU A 368 -12.81 10.17 -19.59
N LEU A 369 -12.25 9.68 -18.49
CA LEU A 369 -10.88 9.95 -18.04
C LEU A 369 -10.05 8.66 -18.11
N VAL A 370 -9.05 8.62 -18.98
CA VAL A 370 -8.13 7.48 -19.11
C VAL A 370 -6.88 7.74 -18.29
N VAL A 371 -6.63 6.91 -17.29
CA VAL A 371 -5.47 6.99 -16.42
C VAL A 371 -4.49 5.90 -16.82
N PHE A 372 -3.28 6.28 -17.21
CA PHE A 372 -2.22 5.37 -17.64
C PHE A 372 -0.83 5.85 -17.22
N PHE A 373 0.15 4.97 -17.39
CA PHE A 373 1.41 5.07 -16.66
C PHE A 373 2.59 5.48 -17.54
N GLU A 374 3.44 6.33 -16.98
CA GLU A 374 4.81 6.55 -17.42
C GLU A 374 5.71 5.42 -16.91
N ASN A 375 6.71 5.04 -17.71
CA ASN A 375 7.74 4.10 -17.26
C ASN A 375 8.96 4.88 -16.76
N THR A 376 9.18 4.92 -15.45
CA THR A 376 10.30 5.68 -14.87
C THR A 376 11.66 5.09 -15.19
N GLU A 377 11.75 3.78 -15.47
CA GLU A 377 13.01 3.16 -15.85
C GLU A 377 13.43 3.61 -17.24
N LEU A 378 12.47 3.73 -18.17
CA LEU A 378 12.73 4.32 -19.49
C LEU A 378 13.11 5.80 -19.40
N THR A 379 12.48 6.60 -18.52
CA THR A 379 12.88 8.01 -18.36
C THR A 379 14.27 8.14 -17.72
N LYS A 380 14.63 7.28 -16.77
CA LYS A 380 16.01 7.21 -16.23
C LYS A 380 17.03 6.83 -17.31
N LEU A 381 16.73 5.84 -18.14
CA LEU A 381 17.59 5.44 -19.25
C LEU A 381 17.76 6.57 -20.28
N ALA A 382 16.67 7.25 -20.64
CA ALA A 382 16.73 8.39 -21.57
C ALA A 382 17.59 9.55 -21.04
N ASN A 383 17.58 9.79 -19.73
CA ASN A 383 18.33 10.87 -19.09
C ASN A 383 19.79 10.51 -18.75
N LYS A 384 20.17 9.24 -18.86
CA LYS A 384 21.54 8.80 -18.55
C LYS A 384 22.51 9.35 -19.60
N LYS A 385 23.70 9.78 -19.16
CA LYS A 385 24.77 10.19 -20.10
C LYS A 385 25.22 8.97 -20.91
N ALA A 386 25.18 9.10 -22.23
CA ALA A 386 25.68 8.07 -23.14
C ALA A 386 27.21 8.22 -23.28
N LEU A 387 27.92 7.10 -23.09
CA LEU A 387 29.39 7.03 -23.15
C LEU A 387 29.87 6.18 -24.33
N ASN A 388 29.04 5.22 -24.76
CA ASN A 388 29.33 4.24 -25.83
C ASN A 388 28.14 4.20 -26.81
N THR A 389 28.35 3.63 -27.99
CA THR A 389 27.31 3.45 -29.02
C THR A 389 26.09 2.69 -28.50
N ASP A 390 26.27 1.64 -27.70
CA ASP A 390 25.18 0.88 -27.09
C ASP A 390 24.31 1.77 -26.18
N HIS A 391 24.94 2.64 -25.38
CA HIS A 391 24.21 3.60 -24.55
C HIS A 391 23.44 4.63 -25.38
N ILE A 392 23.89 4.94 -26.61
CA ILE A 392 23.14 5.80 -27.53
C ILE A 392 21.89 5.06 -28.02
N PHE A 393 22.01 3.79 -28.40
CA PHE A 393 20.86 2.98 -28.81
C PHE A 393 19.80 2.84 -27.69
N ASP A 394 20.24 2.49 -26.48
CA ASP A 394 19.34 2.39 -25.32
C ASP A 394 18.59 3.70 -25.07
N LYS A 395 19.31 4.82 -25.15
CA LYS A 395 18.73 6.16 -24.97
C LYS A 395 17.70 6.49 -26.05
N VAL A 396 18.03 6.27 -27.33
CA VAL A 396 17.13 6.56 -28.45
C VAL A 396 15.86 5.71 -28.36
N ILE A 397 15.99 4.43 -28.02
CA ILE A 397 14.85 3.53 -27.84
C ILE A 397 13.98 4.02 -26.67
N ALA A 398 14.58 4.38 -25.54
CA ALA A 398 13.85 4.89 -24.39
C ALA A 398 13.12 6.22 -24.68
N GLU A 399 13.76 7.15 -25.40
CA GLU A 399 13.13 8.39 -25.87
C GLU A 399 11.97 8.12 -26.82
N LYS A 400 12.11 7.16 -27.75
CA LYS A 400 11.03 6.75 -28.65
C LYS A 400 9.80 6.26 -27.88
N PHE A 401 9.97 5.39 -26.88
CA PHE A 401 8.86 4.91 -26.06
C PHE A 401 8.19 6.03 -25.25
N ASN A 402 8.99 6.95 -24.68
CA ASN A 402 8.45 8.11 -23.98
C ASN A 402 7.67 9.04 -24.93
N PHE A 403 8.14 9.20 -26.17
CA PHE A 403 7.45 9.95 -27.20
C PHE A 403 6.13 9.29 -27.61
N GLU A 404 6.08 7.97 -27.78
CA GLU A 404 4.84 7.24 -28.07
C GLU A 404 3.77 7.45 -26.98
N LYS A 405 4.16 7.51 -25.69
CA LYS A 405 3.22 7.83 -24.61
C LYS A 405 2.60 9.22 -24.74
N ARG A 406 3.37 10.22 -25.20
CA ARG A 406 2.85 11.56 -25.49
C ARG A 406 1.92 11.56 -26.71
N LEU A 407 2.24 10.77 -27.74
CA LEU A 407 1.35 10.60 -28.89
C LEU A 407 0.01 9.98 -28.49
N ILE A 408 0.00 9.00 -27.59
CA ILE A 408 -1.23 8.41 -27.02
C ILE A 408 -2.09 9.48 -26.34
N VAL A 409 -1.49 10.35 -25.51
CA VAL A 409 -2.19 11.49 -24.89
C VAL A 409 -2.82 12.37 -25.96
N ASN A 410 -2.03 12.79 -26.96
CA ASN A 410 -2.51 13.65 -28.03
C ASN A 410 -3.66 12.99 -28.81
N GLU A 411 -3.54 11.70 -29.12
CA GLU A 411 -4.58 10.97 -29.84
C GLU A 411 -5.89 10.88 -29.05
N LEU A 412 -5.83 10.61 -27.75
CA LEU A 412 -7.02 10.65 -26.88
C LEU A 412 -7.66 12.05 -26.86
N THR A 413 -6.84 13.10 -26.73
CA THR A 413 -7.35 14.49 -26.67
C THR A 413 -8.04 14.93 -27.96
N LYS A 414 -7.60 14.46 -29.14
CA LYS A 414 -8.27 14.74 -30.43
C LYS A 414 -9.74 14.33 -30.42
N TYR A 415 -10.10 13.30 -29.67
CA TYR A 415 -11.49 12.82 -29.53
C TYR A 415 -12.20 13.34 -28.28
N GLY A 416 -11.64 14.35 -27.61
CA GLY A 416 -12.22 14.92 -26.38
C GLY A 416 -12.11 14.00 -25.16
N ILE A 417 -11.32 12.93 -25.24
CA ILE A 417 -11.08 12.01 -24.12
C ILE A 417 -10.00 12.61 -23.25
N MET A 418 -10.29 12.78 -21.95
CA MET A 418 -9.30 13.29 -21.01
C MET A 418 -8.36 12.17 -20.60
N SER A 419 -7.12 12.53 -20.27
CA SER A 419 -6.13 11.56 -19.80
C SER A 419 -5.31 12.08 -18.62
N VAL A 420 -4.85 11.16 -17.78
CA VAL A 420 -3.77 11.36 -16.81
C VAL A 420 -2.65 10.39 -17.16
N LEU A 421 -1.56 10.93 -17.74
CA LEU A 421 -0.29 10.23 -17.88
C LEU A 421 0.56 10.60 -16.65
N THR A 422 0.92 9.61 -15.85
CA THR A 422 1.62 9.85 -14.57
C THR A 422 2.51 8.69 -14.19
N LYS A 423 3.50 8.94 -13.34
CA LYS A 423 4.23 7.88 -12.66
C LYS A 423 3.29 7.12 -11.70
N PRO A 424 3.51 5.82 -11.46
CA PRO A 424 2.65 5.01 -10.60
C PRO A 424 2.55 5.51 -9.14
N ASP A 425 3.64 6.02 -8.57
CA ASP A 425 3.69 6.58 -7.21
C ASP A 425 2.90 7.89 -7.04
N GLU A 426 2.77 8.67 -8.11
CA GLU A 426 1.99 9.91 -8.15
C GLU A 426 0.53 9.70 -8.63
N LEU A 427 0.14 8.46 -8.95
CA LEU A 427 -1.15 8.13 -9.55
C LEU A 427 -2.35 8.65 -8.74
N SER A 428 -2.36 8.36 -7.44
CA SER A 428 -3.48 8.70 -6.55
C SER A 428 -3.69 10.20 -6.47
N ILE A 429 -2.61 10.98 -6.28
CA ILE A 429 -2.71 12.43 -6.14
C ILE A 429 -3.11 13.09 -7.46
N ASN A 430 -2.55 12.65 -8.59
CA ASN A 430 -2.86 13.23 -9.89
C ASN A 430 -4.29 12.90 -10.33
N THR A 431 -4.78 11.69 -10.03
CA THR A 431 -6.17 11.31 -10.32
C THR A 431 -7.17 12.10 -9.44
N ILE A 432 -6.88 12.25 -8.14
CA ILE A 432 -7.72 13.05 -7.23
C ILE A 432 -7.76 14.52 -7.69
N ASN A 433 -6.60 15.11 -7.99
CA ASN A 433 -6.53 16.49 -8.49
C ASN A 433 -7.34 16.65 -9.78
N LYS A 434 -7.26 15.67 -10.69
CA LYS A 434 -8.00 15.71 -11.96
C LYS A 434 -9.51 15.63 -11.75
N TYR A 435 -9.97 14.78 -10.84
CA TYR A 435 -11.37 14.72 -10.45
C TYR A 435 -11.85 16.07 -9.86
N LEU A 436 -11.08 16.65 -8.92
CA LEU A 436 -11.42 17.95 -8.34
C LEU A 436 -11.43 19.08 -9.39
N GLU A 437 -10.51 19.05 -10.36
CA GLU A 437 -10.50 19.98 -11.51
C GLU A 437 -11.77 19.84 -12.36
N ILE A 438 -12.18 18.60 -12.67
CA ILE A 438 -13.38 18.31 -13.47
C ILE A 438 -14.63 18.81 -12.74
N LYS A 439 -14.75 18.52 -11.44
CA LYS A 439 -15.86 18.96 -10.59
C LYS A 439 -15.91 20.48 -10.48
N ALA A 440 -14.77 21.14 -10.27
CA ALA A 440 -14.70 22.60 -10.20
C ALA A 440 -15.11 23.30 -11.51
N LYS A 441 -14.88 22.66 -12.66
CA LYS A 441 -15.26 23.18 -13.99
C LYS A 441 -16.72 22.92 -14.36
N GLY A 442 -17.48 22.16 -13.58
CA GLY A 442 -18.88 21.81 -13.89
C GLY A 442 -19.04 21.03 -15.20
N LYS A 443 -18.01 20.25 -15.58
CA LYS A 443 -17.97 19.49 -16.85
C LYS A 443 -18.85 18.23 -16.85
N LEU A 444 -19.35 17.83 -15.69
CA LEU A 444 -20.24 16.69 -15.53
C LEU A 444 -21.70 17.06 -15.82
#